data_AF-A0AA88VK02-F1
#
_entry.id   AF-A0AA88VK02-F1
#
_cell.length_a   1.000
_cell.length_b   1.000
_cell.length_c   1.000
_cell.angle_alpha   90.00
_cell.angle_beta   90.00
_cell.angle_gamma   90.00
#
_symmetry.space_group_name_H-M   'P 1'
#
loop_
_entity.id
_entity.type
_entity.pdbx_description
1 polymer ?
#
loop_
_entity_poly.entity_id
_entity_poly.type
_entity_poly.pdbx_seq_one_letter_code
_entity_poly.pdbx_strand_id
1 'polypeptide(L)'
;MEDEHEISSKRWVDIHTVRIWVKDMVSIPLKMLTSFMCEPLLDEDIQKGEKIFKPKSAIKEEKYAARVAILPLLQAEEDERFVVEWKKYLEEEARIMKDVPGWKVGENVYNSGRWMPPATGELRPDVW
;
A
#
# COMPACT_ATOMS: atom_id res chain seq x y z
N MET A 1 -17.37 12.97 -42.64
CA MET A 1 -18.81 12.80 -42.39
C MET A 1 -18.90 12.04 -41.11
N GLU A 2 -19.59 12.64 -40.13
CA GLU A 2 -19.92 12.11 -38.79
C GLU A 2 -18.69 11.92 -37.87
N ASP A 3 -18.61 12.42 -36.65
CA ASP A 3 -19.50 13.16 -35.75
C ASP A 3 -18.61 13.84 -34.70
N GLU A 4 -19.14 14.81 -33.95
CA GLU A 4 -18.96 14.97 -32.49
C GLU A 4 -19.74 16.24 -32.07
N HIS A 5 -21.02 16.01 -31.80
CA HIS A 5 -21.78 16.53 -30.66
C HIS A 5 -21.21 17.74 -29.89
N GLU A 6 -21.66 18.93 -30.30
CA GLU A 6 -22.51 19.80 -29.49
C GLU A 6 -22.43 19.65 -27.95
N ILE A 7 -21.42 20.27 -27.32
CA ILE A 7 -21.49 20.66 -25.91
C ILE A 7 -21.88 22.14 -25.84
N SER A 8 -23.20 22.33 -25.77
CA SER A 8 -23.93 23.50 -25.27
C SER A 8 -23.20 24.17 -24.10
N SER A 9 -22.67 25.38 -24.26
CA SER A 9 -23.36 26.67 -24.10
C SER A 9 -23.83 26.98 -22.66
N LYS A 10 -23.30 28.11 -22.14
CA LYS A 10 -23.77 28.94 -21.01
C LYS A 10 -23.19 28.52 -19.64
N ARG A 11 -22.14 29.15 -19.11
CA ARG A 11 -22.00 30.56 -18.67
C ARG A 11 -23.18 30.96 -17.78
N TRP A 12 -22.93 31.19 -16.50
CA TRP A 12 -23.24 32.40 -15.71
C TRP A 12 -23.05 32.07 -14.23
N VAL A 13 -22.08 32.77 -13.63
CA VAL A 13 -21.72 32.73 -12.21
C VAL A 13 -22.61 33.76 -11.53
N ASP A 14 -23.55 33.31 -10.69
CA ASP A 14 -24.38 34.22 -9.89
C ASP A 14 -23.67 34.60 -8.60
N ILE A 15 -23.21 35.86 -8.56
CA ILE A 15 -22.41 36.48 -7.48
C ILE A 15 -23.30 36.97 -6.30
N HIS A 16 -24.62 36.74 -6.33
CA HIS A 16 -25.54 37.29 -5.33
C HIS A 16 -25.89 36.39 -4.13
N THR A 17 -25.43 35.14 -4.08
CA THR A 17 -25.80 34.21 -2.99
C THR A 17 -24.83 34.19 -1.80
N VAL A 18 -23.73 34.93 -1.85
CA VAL A 18 -22.70 34.95 -0.78
C VAL A 18 -22.96 36.02 0.30
N ARG A 19 -24.00 36.86 0.14
CA ARG A 19 -24.25 38.03 1.02
C ARG A 19 -25.31 37.81 2.12
N ILE A 20 -25.69 36.57 2.43
CA ILE A 20 -26.70 36.26 3.47
C ILE A 20 -26.08 35.60 4.73
N TRP A 21 -24.83 35.10 4.68
CA TRP A 21 -24.29 34.24 5.76
C TRP A 21 -23.23 34.86 6.68
N VAL A 22 -23.01 36.18 6.64
CA VAL A 22 -22.00 36.85 7.50
C VAL A 22 -22.64 37.59 8.69
N LYS A 23 -23.98 37.63 8.80
CA LYS A 23 -24.66 38.44 9.84
C LYS A 23 -25.14 37.68 11.08
N ASP A 24 -25.04 36.35 11.09
CA ASP A 24 -25.48 35.51 12.23
C ASP A 24 -24.32 34.89 13.03
N MET A 25 -23.09 35.39 12.83
CA MET A 25 -21.86 34.85 13.45
C MET A 25 -21.50 35.47 14.82
N VAL A 26 -22.47 36.01 15.57
CA VAL A 26 -22.22 36.50 16.94
C VAL A 26 -23.36 36.07 17.89
N SER A 27 -23.64 34.77 17.98
CA SER A 27 -24.33 34.19 19.14
C SER A 27 -24.31 32.66 19.09
N ILE A 28 -23.12 32.05 19.21
CA ILE A 28 -23.01 30.61 19.47
C ILE A 28 -22.50 30.45 20.91
N PRO A 29 -23.30 29.90 21.84
CA PRO A 29 -22.84 29.64 23.19
C PRO A 29 -21.75 28.58 23.19
N LEU A 30 -20.64 28.85 23.89
CA LEU A 30 -19.48 27.98 24.11
C LEU A 30 -19.79 26.56 24.66
N LYS A 31 -21.05 26.27 24.99
CA LYS A 31 -21.50 24.96 25.47
C LYS A 31 -21.63 23.89 24.37
N MET A 32 -21.55 24.25 23.10
CA MET A 32 -21.61 23.26 22.00
C MET A 32 -20.23 22.76 21.52
N LEU A 33 -19.12 23.30 22.03
CA LEU A 33 -17.76 22.89 21.64
C LEU A 33 -17.22 21.68 22.43
N THR A 34 -17.86 21.26 23.51
CA THR A 34 -17.44 20.06 24.26
C THR A 34 -17.98 18.75 23.71
N SER A 35 -18.81 18.78 22.65
CA SER A 35 -19.30 17.55 21.99
C SER A 35 -18.36 17.02 20.90
N PHE A 36 -17.25 17.72 20.60
CA PHE A 36 -16.28 17.34 19.56
C PHE A 36 -14.95 16.82 20.12
N MET A 37 -14.87 16.57 21.43
CA MET A 37 -13.76 15.84 22.04
C MET A 37 -14.17 14.38 22.20
N CYS A 38 -13.53 13.54 21.40
CA CYS A 38 -13.35 12.11 21.57
C CYS A 38 -13.55 11.67 23.02
N GLU A 39 -14.73 11.15 23.31
CA GLU A 39 -14.99 10.45 24.57
C GLU A 39 -14.24 9.11 24.45
N PRO A 40 -13.20 8.87 25.26
CA PRO A 40 -12.50 7.60 25.23
C PRO A 40 -13.52 6.53 25.62
N LEU A 41 -13.69 5.54 24.75
CA LEU A 41 -14.45 4.32 25.04
C LEU A 41 -13.92 3.76 26.37
N LEU A 42 -14.68 3.95 27.44
CA LEU A 42 -14.42 3.35 28.73
C LEU A 42 -14.80 1.87 28.62
N ASP A 43 -13.86 1.01 29.01
CA ASP A 43 -13.93 -0.45 29.09
C ASP A 43 -14.98 -0.99 30.11
N GLU A 44 -16.22 -0.51 30.08
CA GLU A 44 -17.29 -0.91 31.02
C GLU A 44 -18.20 -2.04 30.46
N ASP A 45 -18.07 -2.41 29.18
CA ASP A 45 -18.98 -3.38 28.54
C ASP A 45 -18.63 -4.86 28.80
N ILE A 46 -17.63 -5.15 29.64
CA ILE A 46 -17.15 -6.53 29.90
C ILE A 46 -18.17 -7.37 30.73
N GLN A 47 -19.15 -6.76 31.38
CA GLN A 47 -20.01 -7.47 32.36
C GLN A 47 -21.32 -8.06 31.82
N LYS A 48 -21.67 -7.87 30.55
CA LYS A 48 -22.85 -8.51 29.95
C LYS A 48 -22.38 -9.42 28.83
N GLY A 49 -22.71 -10.71 28.90
CA GLY A 49 -22.39 -11.74 27.90
C GLY A 49 -23.06 -11.54 26.53
N GLU A 50 -23.14 -10.31 26.05
CA GLU A 50 -23.59 -9.94 24.72
C GLU A 50 -22.42 -10.07 23.75
N LYS A 51 -22.60 -10.87 22.71
CA LYS A 51 -21.58 -11.05 21.67
C LYS A 51 -21.44 -9.74 20.90
N ILE A 52 -20.37 -9.00 21.15
CA ILE A 52 -20.00 -7.83 20.34
C ILE A 52 -19.64 -8.33 18.94
N PHE A 53 -20.54 -8.11 17.98
CA PHE A 53 -20.26 -8.41 16.58
C PHE A 53 -19.27 -7.37 16.06
N LYS A 54 -17.97 -7.73 16.02
CA LYS A 54 -16.98 -6.88 15.37
C LYS A 54 -17.33 -6.72 13.89
N PRO A 55 -17.35 -5.48 13.36
CA PRO A 55 -17.58 -5.28 11.94
C PRO A 55 -16.47 -5.96 11.13
N LYS A 56 -16.82 -6.49 9.94
CA LYS A 56 -15.87 -7.21 9.08
C LYS A 56 -14.63 -6.38 8.72
N SER A 57 -14.75 -5.05 8.68
CA SER A 57 -13.65 -4.11 8.48
C SER A 57 -12.62 -4.19 9.61
N ALA A 58 -13.05 -4.09 10.87
CA ALA A 58 -12.16 -4.17 12.04
C ALA A 58 -11.40 -5.50 12.10
N ILE A 59 -12.06 -6.63 11.82
CA ILE A 59 -11.40 -7.95 11.78
C ILE A 59 -10.36 -8.03 10.64
N LYS A 60 -10.63 -7.40 9.49
CA LYS A 60 -9.66 -7.36 8.38
C LYS A 60 -8.45 -6.51 8.77
N GLU A 61 -8.68 -5.36 9.39
CA GLU A 61 -7.63 -4.46 9.85
C GLU A 61 -6.73 -5.13 10.89
N GLU A 62 -7.31 -5.82 11.88
CA GLU A 62 -6.56 -6.63 12.84
C GLU A 62 -5.70 -7.70 12.13
N LYS A 63 -6.23 -8.36 11.10
CA LYS A 63 -5.47 -9.32 10.28
C LYS A 63 -4.34 -8.67 9.49
N TYR A 64 -4.55 -7.47 8.93
CA TYR A 64 -3.50 -6.74 8.21
C TYR A 64 -2.41 -6.26 9.17
N ALA A 65 -2.77 -5.73 10.34
CA ALA A 65 -1.82 -5.31 11.36
C ALA A 65 -0.94 -6.49 11.82
N ALA A 66 -1.55 -7.65 12.07
CA ALA A 66 -0.81 -8.86 12.43
C ALA A 66 0.16 -9.31 11.32
N ARG A 67 -0.24 -9.21 10.04
CA ARG A 67 0.67 -9.52 8.91
C ARG A 67 1.82 -8.53 8.84
N VAL A 68 1.53 -7.23 8.87
CA VAL A 68 2.56 -6.18 8.77
C VAL A 68 3.60 -6.30 9.87
N ALA A 69 3.20 -6.70 11.09
CA ALA A 69 4.12 -6.93 12.19
C ALA A 69 5.15 -8.05 11.90
N ILE A 70 4.76 -9.10 11.17
CA ILE A 70 5.64 -10.24 10.85
C ILE A 70 6.35 -10.13 9.51
N LEU A 71 5.88 -9.25 8.60
CA LEU A 71 6.44 -9.10 7.25
C LEU A 71 7.97 -8.90 7.22
N PRO A 72 8.59 -8.06 8.08
CA PRO A 72 10.04 -7.85 8.04
C PRO A 72 10.84 -9.12 8.34
N LEU A 73 10.33 -10.01 9.20
CA LEU A 73 10.98 -11.26 9.52
C LEU A 73 10.93 -12.24 8.34
N LEU A 74 9.74 -12.40 7.75
CA LEU A 74 9.55 -13.25 6.57
C LEU A 74 10.38 -12.76 5.37
N GLN A 75 10.49 -11.44 5.21
CA GLN A 75 11.31 -10.86 4.16
C GLN A 75 12.79 -11.16 4.37
N ALA A 76 13.29 -11.05 5.61
CA ALA A 76 14.69 -11.38 5.93
C ALA A 76 15.01 -12.86 5.69
N GLU A 77 14.13 -13.77 6.10
CA GLU A 77 14.28 -15.21 5.86
C GLU A 77 14.36 -15.53 4.35
N GLU A 78 13.49 -14.89 3.56
CA GLU A 78 13.47 -15.07 2.11
C GLU A 78 14.70 -14.45 1.43
N ASP A 79 15.16 -13.28 1.90
CA ASP A 79 16.40 -12.65 1.41
C ASP A 79 17.63 -13.53 1.70
N GLU A 80 17.72 -14.17 2.88
CA GLU A 80 18.78 -15.13 3.19
C GLU A 80 18.76 -16.33 2.24
N ARG A 81 17.57 -16.92 2.03
CA ARG A 81 17.38 -18.02 1.07
C ARG A 81 17.82 -17.60 -0.33
N PHE A 82 17.42 -16.41 -0.77
CA PHE A 82 17.75 -15.87 -2.08
C PHE A 82 19.26 -15.71 -2.28
N VAL A 83 19.97 -15.13 -1.31
CA VAL A 83 21.42 -14.90 -1.40
C VAL A 83 22.19 -16.22 -1.46
N VAL A 84 21.77 -17.22 -0.67
CA VAL A 84 22.39 -18.56 -0.69
C VAL A 84 22.25 -19.18 -2.07
N GLU A 85 21.05 -19.15 -2.63
CA GLU A 85 20.79 -19.75 -3.93
C GLU A 85 21.53 -18.97 -5.02
N TRP A 86 21.45 -17.65 -5.03
CA TRP A 86 22.15 -16.78 -5.98
C TRP A 86 23.66 -17.08 -6.08
N LYS A 87 24.32 -17.35 -4.94
CA LYS A 87 25.74 -17.74 -4.93
C LYS A 87 25.99 -19.05 -5.68
N LYS A 88 25.14 -20.06 -5.49
CA LYS A 88 25.25 -21.34 -6.22
C LYS A 88 25.08 -21.13 -7.72
N TYR A 89 24.13 -20.27 -8.12
CA TYR A 89 23.91 -19.95 -9.52
C TYR A 89 25.14 -19.27 -10.15
N LEU A 90 25.78 -18.33 -9.44
CA LEU A 90 27.02 -17.69 -9.93
C LEU A 90 28.20 -18.68 -10.02
N GLU A 91 28.32 -19.60 -9.07
CA GLU A 91 29.34 -20.67 -9.11
C GLU A 91 29.12 -21.62 -10.29
N GLU A 92 27.86 -21.98 -10.55
CA GLU A 92 27.46 -22.82 -11.66
C GLU A 92 27.66 -22.12 -13.02
N GLU A 93 27.28 -20.84 -13.10
CA GLU A 93 27.54 -19.99 -14.27
C GLU A 93 29.05 -19.92 -14.57
N ALA A 94 29.89 -19.67 -13.56
CA ALA A 94 31.34 -19.63 -13.70
C ALA A 94 31.91 -20.97 -14.19
N ARG A 95 31.36 -22.09 -13.71
CA ARG A 95 31.77 -23.43 -14.11
C ARG A 95 31.43 -23.72 -15.58
N ILE A 96 30.24 -23.36 -16.03
CA ILE A 96 29.74 -23.61 -17.39
C ILE A 96 30.41 -22.66 -18.39
N MET A 97 30.57 -21.38 -18.03
CA MET A 97 31.02 -20.32 -18.95
C MET A 97 32.53 -20.11 -18.99
N LYS A 98 33.32 -20.97 -18.32
CA LYS A 98 34.79 -20.86 -18.23
C LYS A 98 35.51 -20.79 -19.59
N ASP A 99 34.95 -21.42 -20.63
CA ASP A 99 35.59 -21.58 -21.93
C ASP A 99 35.11 -20.54 -22.98
N VAL A 100 34.17 -19.65 -22.62
CA VAL A 100 33.58 -18.68 -23.54
C VAL A 100 34.32 -17.33 -23.47
N PRO A 101 34.96 -16.87 -24.56
CA PRO A 101 35.72 -15.62 -24.54
C PRO A 101 34.78 -14.41 -24.41
N GLY A 102 35.11 -13.49 -23.51
CA GLY A 102 34.37 -12.24 -23.31
C GLY A 102 33.18 -12.35 -22.36
N TRP A 103 32.89 -13.52 -21.79
CA TRP A 103 31.85 -13.68 -20.78
C TRP A 103 32.34 -13.18 -19.40
N LYS A 104 31.50 -12.40 -18.71
CA LYS A 104 31.73 -11.96 -17.33
C LYS A 104 30.64 -12.53 -16.43
N VAL A 105 31.04 -13.37 -15.48
CA VAL A 105 30.13 -13.99 -14.52
C VAL A 105 29.46 -12.90 -13.67
N GLY A 106 28.14 -13.00 -13.51
CA GLY A 106 27.34 -12.06 -12.69
C GLY A 106 27.25 -10.64 -13.26
N GLU A 107 27.52 -10.43 -14.54
CA GLU A 107 27.26 -9.14 -15.20
C GLU A 107 25.75 -8.88 -15.25
N ASN A 108 25.33 -7.70 -14.79
CA ASN A 108 23.91 -7.34 -14.81
C ASN A 108 23.44 -7.13 -16.25
N VAL A 109 22.35 -7.81 -16.64
CA VAL A 109 21.71 -7.65 -17.95
C VAL A 109 21.19 -6.21 -18.16
N TYR A 110 20.83 -5.53 -17.07
CA TYR A 110 20.25 -4.20 -17.12
C TYR A 110 21.28 -3.09 -16.84
N ASN A 111 21.24 -2.05 -17.67
CA ASN A 111 22.19 -0.93 -17.61
C ASN A 111 21.84 0.14 -16.56
N SER A 112 20.77 -0.06 -15.78
CA SER A 112 20.21 0.96 -14.88
C SER A 112 20.95 1.08 -13.53
N GLY A 113 21.86 0.14 -13.23
CA GLY A 113 22.54 0.05 -11.93
C GLY A 113 21.60 -0.28 -10.76
N ARG A 114 20.31 -0.52 -11.03
CA ARG A 114 19.31 -0.95 -10.05
C ARG A 114 19.27 -2.46 -10.03
N TRP A 115 19.11 -3.02 -8.84
CA TRP A 115 18.78 -4.44 -8.70
C TRP A 115 17.38 -4.68 -9.22
N MET A 116 17.24 -5.72 -10.04
CA MET A 116 15.96 -6.22 -10.52
C MET A 116 15.83 -7.68 -10.07
N PRO A 117 14.64 -8.13 -9.65
CA PRO A 117 14.44 -9.54 -9.36
C PRO A 117 14.75 -10.36 -10.63
N PRO A 118 15.39 -11.53 -10.47
CA PRO A 118 15.66 -12.41 -11.60
C PRO A 118 14.36 -12.90 -12.24
N ALA A 119 14.43 -13.32 -13.50
CA ALA A 119 13.26 -13.80 -14.21
C ALA A 119 12.66 -15.03 -13.49
N THR A 120 11.34 -15.11 -13.47
CA THR A 120 10.61 -16.19 -12.79
C THR A 120 11.07 -17.56 -13.31
N GLY A 121 11.38 -18.47 -12.38
CA GLY A 121 11.78 -19.85 -12.68
C GLY A 121 13.28 -20.10 -12.68
N GLU A 122 14.14 -19.07 -12.73
CA GLU A 122 15.59 -19.26 -12.72
C GLU A 122 16.07 -19.85 -11.40
N LEU A 123 15.67 -19.26 -10.26
CA LEU A 123 16.09 -19.69 -8.90
C LEU A 123 15.13 -20.66 -8.22
N ARG A 124 13.89 -20.79 -8.71
CA ARG A 124 12.79 -21.60 -8.14
C ARG A 124 12.02 -22.28 -9.26
N PRO A 125 12.57 -23.34 -9.88
CA PRO A 125 11.93 -24.03 -11.00
C PRO A 125 10.73 -24.89 -10.57
N ASP A 126 10.52 -25.09 -9.27
CA ASP A 126 9.47 -25.89 -8.66
C ASP A 126 8.15 -25.14 -8.41
N VAL A 127 8.17 -23.81 -8.53
CA VAL A 127 6.98 -22.96 -8.33
C VAL A 127 6.45 -22.53 -9.70
N TRP A 128 5.30 -23.09 -10.06
CA TRP A 128 4.61 -22.87 -11.35
C TRP A 128 3.65 -21.68 -11.29
#